data_AF-A0A662P918-F1
#
_entry.id   AF-A0A662P918-F1
#
_cell.length_a   1.000
_cell.length_b   1.000
_cell.length_c   1.000
_cell.angle_alpha   90.00
_cell.angle_beta   90.00
_cell.angle_gamma   90.00
#
_symmetry.space_group_name_H-M   'P 1'
#
loop_
_entity.id
_entity.type
_entity.pdbx_description
1 polymer ?
#
loop_
_entity_poly.entity_id
_entity_poly.type
_entity_poly.pdbx_seq_one_letter_code
_entity_poly.pdbx_strand_id
1 'polypeptide(L)'
;MEMELELFGKMILAIEKLENCREFSRLIPEVRSNLVYSKPNPKGPEDVLGVEGRITVVNGKPYAVGRPKFGASSHMARLIVELNKIDPSIRSGINFSVDEHLADWLRDYCNSRGWVFSVIDRSREPEEFKKEEGASMPWKVSEAIRAAGGSVPKVFYETGAVGKEDVAVIVGKDPIEVVDEACRIAELYVSREEKIGKIDPDTFESIVLRRLGKWNDRILVPPKSGVDGAIIDLGGGKVLAIAEDPIFSIPKQPPEMFGWYTVHIGAS
;
A
#
# COMPACT_ATOMS: atom_id res chain seq x y z
N MET A 1 10.33 16.53 32.21
CA MET A 1 11.15 17.31 31.25
C MET A 1 11.96 16.38 30.35
N GLU A 2 12.84 15.52 30.89
CA GLU A 2 13.62 14.55 30.06
C GLU A 2 12.77 13.59 29.23
N MET A 3 11.75 12.97 29.84
CA MET A 3 10.86 12.04 29.13
C MET A 3 10.10 12.71 27.97
N GLU A 4 9.60 13.93 28.18
CA GLU A 4 8.88 14.64 27.10
C GLU A 4 9.83 15.04 25.96
N LEU A 5 11.06 15.46 26.28
CA LEU A 5 12.08 15.73 25.26
C LEU A 5 12.40 14.49 24.43
N GLU A 6 12.49 13.31 25.06
CA GLU A 6 12.67 12.04 24.34
C GLU A 6 11.49 11.74 23.41
N LEU A 7 10.25 11.87 23.91
CA LEU A 7 9.03 11.65 23.13
C LEU A 7 8.96 12.55 21.89
N PHE A 8 9.19 13.85 22.08
CA PHE A 8 9.22 14.81 20.97
C PHE A 8 10.39 14.54 20.03
N GLY A 9 11.58 14.22 20.55
CA GLY A 9 12.76 13.92 19.75
C GLY A 9 12.54 12.73 18.82
N LYS A 10 12.05 11.60 19.36
CA LYS A 10 11.70 10.42 18.56
C LYS A 10 10.61 10.69 17.54
N MET A 11 9.59 11.45 17.92
CA MET A 11 8.50 11.81 17.02
C MET A 11 8.99 12.66 15.85
N ILE A 12 9.87 13.64 16.10
CA ILE A 12 10.45 14.50 15.06
C ILE A 12 11.33 13.67 14.11
N LEU A 13 12.19 12.80 14.64
CA LEU A 13 13.02 11.91 13.81
C LEU A 13 12.18 10.97 12.93
N ALA A 14 11.09 10.43 13.48
CA ALA A 14 10.18 9.58 12.74
C ALA A 14 9.46 10.36 11.62
N ILE A 15 9.01 11.60 11.89
CA ILE A 15 8.41 12.46 10.86
C ILE A 15 9.42 12.76 9.77
N GLU A 16 10.63 13.19 10.11
CA GLU A 16 11.68 13.50 9.13
C GLU A 16 11.98 12.28 8.23
N LYS A 17 12.03 11.09 8.83
CA LYS A 17 12.21 9.85 8.08
C LYS A 17 11.05 9.56 7.13
N LEU A 18 9.81 9.80 7.57
CA LEU A 18 8.62 9.64 6.75
C LEU A 18 8.57 10.65 5.60
N GLU A 19 8.94 11.91 5.83
CA GLU A 19 8.98 12.95 4.78
C GLU A 19 10.03 12.64 3.70
N ASN A 20 11.06 11.86 4.04
CA ASN A 20 12.07 11.39 3.09
C ASN A 20 11.67 10.11 2.33
N CYS A 21 10.53 9.52 2.66
CA CYS A 21 10.02 8.26 2.10
C CYS A 21 8.98 8.54 1.03
N ARG A 22 9.45 8.70 -0.22
CA ARG A 22 8.63 9.17 -1.34
C ARG A 22 7.48 8.22 -1.64
N GLU A 23 7.74 6.92 -1.57
CA GLU A 23 6.82 5.83 -1.88
C GLU A 23 5.59 5.87 -0.98
N PHE A 24 5.76 6.27 0.30
CA PHE A 24 4.65 6.38 1.24
C PHE A 24 3.61 7.43 0.82
N SER A 25 3.97 8.40 -0.03
CA SER A 25 3.00 9.37 -0.57
C SER A 25 1.84 8.71 -1.33
N ARG A 26 2.06 7.52 -1.92
CA ARG A 26 1.02 6.73 -2.61
C ARG A 26 0.06 6.02 -1.65
N LEU A 27 0.46 5.87 -0.40
CA LEU A 27 -0.33 5.25 0.66
C LEU A 27 -0.94 6.30 1.61
N ILE A 28 -0.87 7.59 1.30
CA ILE A 28 -1.54 8.62 2.11
C ILE A 28 -3.03 8.66 1.69
N PRO A 29 -3.96 8.44 2.64
CA PRO A 29 -5.39 8.47 2.35
C PRO A 29 -5.92 9.90 2.15
N GLU A 30 -7.12 10.04 1.59
CA GLU A 30 -7.84 11.32 1.48
C GLU A 30 -8.11 11.95 2.85
N VAL A 31 -8.40 11.11 3.85
CA VAL A 31 -8.50 11.55 5.25
C VAL A 31 -7.15 11.92 5.87
N ARG A 32 -6.05 11.77 5.13
CA ARG A 32 -4.65 11.98 5.54
C ARG A 32 -4.15 10.99 6.59
N SER A 33 -2.84 10.78 6.60
CA SER A 33 -2.16 9.93 7.59
C SER A 33 -1.88 10.72 8.87
N ASN A 34 -1.85 10.05 10.01
CA ASN A 34 -1.39 10.65 11.25
C ASN A 34 -0.53 9.65 12.01
N LEU A 35 0.76 9.96 12.13
CA LEU A 35 1.66 9.27 13.04
C LEU A 35 1.32 9.71 14.47
N VAL A 36 1.23 8.76 15.39
CA VAL A 36 0.99 9.03 16.80
C VAL A 36 2.00 8.34 17.71
N TYR A 37 2.31 8.94 18.85
CA TYR A 37 3.20 8.35 19.86
C TYR A 37 2.78 8.71 21.29
N SER A 38 2.44 7.72 22.10
CA SER A 38 1.92 7.90 23.46
C SER A 38 3.02 7.92 24.51
N LYS A 39 2.75 8.59 25.63
CA LYS A 39 3.44 8.34 26.89
C LYS A 39 3.29 6.87 27.32
N PRO A 40 4.16 6.35 28.20
CA PRO A 40 3.91 5.07 28.86
C PRO A 40 2.58 5.13 29.64
N ASN A 41 1.73 4.11 29.50
CA ASN A 41 0.43 4.01 30.18
C ASN A 41 -0.44 5.28 29.99
N PRO A 42 -0.76 5.67 28.74
CA PRO A 42 -1.51 6.90 28.47
C PRO A 42 -2.93 6.80 29.05
N LYS A 43 -3.41 7.88 29.68
CA LYS A 43 -4.74 7.91 30.31
C LYS A 43 -5.84 8.31 29.32
N GLY A 44 -5.46 9.04 28.28
CA GLY A 44 -6.38 9.53 27.26
C GLY A 44 -5.63 10.13 26.06
N PRO A 45 -6.36 10.66 25.08
CA PRO A 45 -5.78 11.25 23.87
C PRO A 45 -4.78 12.37 24.13
N GLU A 46 -4.94 13.10 25.22
CA GLU A 46 -4.05 14.15 25.70
C GLU A 46 -2.64 13.64 26.08
N ASP A 47 -2.48 12.34 26.33
CA ASP A 47 -1.18 11.71 26.57
C ASP A 47 -0.52 11.16 25.29
N VAL A 48 -1.11 11.43 24.13
CA VAL A 48 -0.63 10.96 22.83
C VAL A 48 -0.22 12.13 21.94
N LEU A 49 1.04 12.12 21.49
CA LEU A 49 1.51 13.01 20.43
C LEU A 49 0.88 12.60 19.11
N GLY A 50 0.46 13.58 18.32
CA GLY A 50 0.14 13.42 16.91
C GLY A 50 0.58 14.63 16.11
N VAL A 51 0.50 14.53 14.78
CA VAL A 51 0.80 15.64 13.87
C VAL A 51 -0.43 16.56 13.75
N GLU A 52 -0.30 17.81 14.18
CA GLU A 52 -1.36 18.82 14.00
C GLU A 52 -1.58 19.07 12.50
N GLY A 53 -2.83 18.98 12.03
CA GLY A 53 -3.15 19.08 10.59
C GLY A 53 -2.87 17.81 9.75
N ARG A 54 -2.33 16.75 10.37
CA ARG A 54 -2.00 15.44 9.77
C ARG A 54 -0.85 15.50 8.75
N ILE A 55 -0.56 14.37 8.12
CA ILE A 55 0.45 14.19 7.08
C ILE A 55 -0.24 14.09 5.73
N THR A 56 0.16 14.93 4.78
CA THR A 56 -0.41 15.01 3.43
C THR A 56 0.69 14.85 2.38
N VAL A 57 0.35 14.97 1.09
CA VAL A 57 1.32 14.91 0.00
C VAL A 57 1.64 16.33 -0.48
N VAL A 58 2.93 16.69 -0.47
CA VAL A 58 3.44 17.93 -1.07
C VAL A 58 4.61 17.57 -1.98
N ASN A 59 4.54 17.99 -3.25
CA ASN A 59 5.57 17.68 -4.27
C ASN A 59 5.92 16.19 -4.38
N GLY A 60 4.92 15.32 -4.24
CA GLY A 60 5.08 13.86 -4.34
C GLY A 60 5.81 13.24 -3.16
N LYS A 61 5.85 13.90 -2.00
CA LYS A 61 6.42 13.37 -0.75
C LYS A 61 5.43 13.54 0.40
N PRO A 62 5.48 12.67 1.43
CA PRO A 62 4.80 12.92 2.69
C PRO A 62 5.26 14.25 3.30
N TYR A 63 4.33 14.99 3.89
CA TYR A 63 4.57 16.29 4.49
C TYR A 63 3.71 16.45 5.74
N ALA A 64 4.33 16.65 6.89
CA ALA A 64 3.65 16.96 8.15
C ALA A 64 3.18 18.42 8.13
N VAL A 65 1.86 18.63 8.15
CA VAL A 65 1.27 19.98 8.02
C VAL A 65 1.65 20.89 9.19
N GLY A 66 1.74 20.32 10.39
CA GLY A 66 2.02 21.04 11.61
C GLY A 66 2.94 20.26 12.54
N ARG A 67 3.28 20.89 13.66
CA ARG A 67 4.18 20.31 14.65
C ARG A 67 3.54 19.14 15.41
N PRO A 68 4.34 18.22 15.96
CA PRO A 68 3.87 17.28 16.97
C PRO A 68 3.24 18.01 18.15
N LYS A 69 2.10 17.52 18.63
CA LYS A 69 1.42 18.07 19.79
C LYS A 69 0.57 17.00 20.48
N PHE A 70 0.55 17.04 21.81
CA PHE A 70 -0.30 16.17 22.62
C PHE A 70 -1.78 16.46 22.36
N GLY A 71 -2.58 15.41 22.16
CA GLY A 71 -4.00 15.54 21.84
C GLY A 71 -4.30 16.10 20.44
N ALA A 72 -3.30 16.23 19.56
CA ALA A 72 -3.52 16.70 18.18
C ALA A 72 -4.31 15.71 17.31
N SER A 73 -4.26 14.43 17.65
CA SER A 73 -5.05 13.38 17.01
C SER A 73 -6.13 12.90 17.97
N SER A 74 -7.37 12.77 17.48
CA SER A 74 -8.47 12.20 18.27
C SER A 74 -8.61 10.70 18.01
N HIS A 75 -8.78 10.30 16.73
CA HIS A 75 -9.05 8.91 16.36
C HIS A 75 -7.86 7.98 16.64
N MET A 76 -6.68 8.29 16.09
CA MET A 76 -5.48 7.48 16.28
C MET A 76 -5.00 7.46 17.73
N ALA A 77 -5.20 8.55 18.47
CA ALA A 77 -4.83 8.59 19.88
C ALA A 77 -5.69 7.65 20.74
N ARG A 78 -7.02 7.67 20.55
CA ARG A 78 -7.92 6.72 21.23
C ARG A 78 -7.57 5.28 20.87
N LEU A 79 -7.27 5.00 19.61
CA LEU A 79 -6.84 3.69 19.15
C LEU A 79 -5.60 3.20 19.91
N ILE A 80 -4.55 4.02 19.98
CA ILE A 80 -3.33 3.66 20.72
C ILE A 80 -3.59 3.50 22.21
N VAL A 81 -4.42 4.34 22.82
CA VAL A 81 -4.79 4.21 24.24
C VAL A 81 -5.49 2.87 24.50
N GLU A 82 -6.45 2.47 23.66
CA GLU A 82 -7.15 1.18 23.83
C GLU A 82 -6.23 -0.02 23.58
N LEU A 83 -5.36 0.04 22.57
CA LEU A 83 -4.37 -1.02 22.33
C LEU A 83 -3.37 -1.13 23.49
N ASN A 84 -2.93 0.00 24.06
CA ASN A 84 -1.99 0.03 25.18
C ASN A 84 -2.55 -0.62 26.45
N LYS A 85 -3.88 -0.56 26.69
CA LYS A 85 -4.51 -1.26 27.83
C LYS A 85 -4.32 -2.78 27.77
N ILE A 86 -4.12 -3.32 26.57
CA ILE A 86 -4.03 -4.76 26.32
C ILE A 86 -2.57 -5.18 26.16
N ASP A 87 -1.80 -4.43 25.39
CA ASP A 87 -0.35 -4.55 25.31
C ASP A 87 0.31 -3.18 25.60
N PRO A 88 0.81 -2.96 26.84
CA PRO A 88 1.44 -1.71 27.24
C PRO A 88 2.69 -1.34 26.43
N SER A 89 3.26 -2.28 25.67
CA SER A 89 4.40 -2.00 24.79
C SER A 89 3.97 -1.22 23.55
N ILE A 90 2.72 -1.34 23.10
CA ILE A 90 2.20 -0.61 21.94
C ILE A 90 1.96 0.84 22.30
N ARG A 91 2.73 1.73 21.68
CA ARG A 91 2.71 3.17 21.99
C ARG A 91 2.65 4.04 20.74
N SER A 92 2.84 3.49 19.55
CA SER A 92 2.83 4.25 18.31
C SER A 92 2.04 3.55 17.22
N GLY A 93 1.55 4.33 16.26
CA GLY A 93 0.94 3.82 15.05
C GLY A 93 0.77 4.89 13.99
N ILE A 94 0.58 4.46 12.76
CA ILE A 94 0.29 5.32 11.60
C ILE A 94 -0.76 4.65 10.73
N ASN A 95 -1.73 5.44 10.28
CA ASN A 95 -2.72 4.99 9.30
C ASN A 95 -2.27 5.29 7.87
N PHE A 96 -2.67 4.43 6.94
CA PHE A 96 -2.39 4.56 5.51
C PHE A 96 -3.57 4.00 4.71
N SER A 97 -3.73 4.45 3.45
CA SER A 97 -4.77 3.96 2.55
C SER A 97 -4.50 2.50 2.18
N VAL A 98 -5.57 1.74 1.98
CA VAL A 98 -5.50 0.33 1.61
C VAL A 98 -6.65 -0.01 0.70
N ASP A 99 -6.39 -0.82 -0.31
CA ASP A 99 -7.40 -1.44 -1.16
C ASP A 99 -7.36 -2.97 -0.98
N GLU A 100 -8.23 -3.69 -1.69
CA GLU A 100 -8.27 -5.16 -1.61
C GLU A 100 -6.93 -5.81 -2.00
N HIS A 101 -6.22 -5.25 -2.98
CA HIS A 101 -4.94 -5.78 -3.45
C HIS A 101 -3.82 -5.60 -2.42
N LEU A 102 -3.71 -4.43 -1.82
CA LEU A 102 -2.78 -4.15 -0.74
C LEU A 102 -3.14 -4.94 0.51
N ALA A 103 -4.42 -5.11 0.84
CA ALA A 103 -4.86 -5.91 1.98
C ALA A 103 -4.44 -7.39 1.84
N ASP A 104 -4.62 -7.99 0.66
CA ASP A 104 -4.16 -9.35 0.39
C ASP A 104 -2.63 -9.45 0.43
N TRP A 105 -1.93 -8.47 -0.15
CA TRP A 105 -0.46 -8.43 -0.07
C TRP A 105 0.05 -8.28 1.37
N LEU A 106 -0.58 -7.42 2.17
CA LEU A 106 -0.24 -7.22 3.58
C LEU A 106 -0.44 -8.49 4.39
N ARG A 107 -1.47 -9.29 4.08
CA ARG A 107 -1.69 -10.60 4.70
C ARG A 107 -0.50 -11.52 4.48
N ASP A 108 -0.04 -11.63 3.23
CA ASP A 108 1.13 -12.45 2.88
C ASP A 108 2.42 -11.90 3.49
N TYR A 109 2.61 -10.58 3.43
CA TYR A 109 3.76 -9.90 4.02
C TYR A 109 3.84 -10.15 5.53
N CYS A 110 2.73 -9.98 6.26
CA CYS A 110 2.68 -10.24 7.70
C CYS A 110 2.93 -11.71 8.03
N ASN A 111 2.34 -12.64 7.27
CA ASN A 111 2.59 -14.07 7.45
C ASN A 111 4.08 -14.41 7.31
N SER A 112 4.77 -13.85 6.31
CA SER A 112 6.21 -14.06 6.10
C SER A 112 7.09 -13.52 7.24
N ARG A 113 6.58 -12.54 7.98
CA ARG A 113 7.27 -11.87 9.11
C ARG A 113 6.88 -12.47 10.46
N GLY A 114 5.94 -13.42 10.49
CA GLY A 114 5.36 -13.94 11.73
C GLY A 114 4.53 -12.88 12.48
N TRP A 115 4.01 -11.89 11.77
CA TRP A 115 3.17 -10.84 12.33
C TRP A 115 1.70 -11.20 12.21
N VAL A 116 0.93 -10.80 13.22
CA VAL A 116 -0.51 -10.98 13.18
C VAL A 116 -1.13 -9.82 12.38
N PHE A 117 -1.83 -10.19 11.31
CA PHE A 117 -2.67 -9.30 10.51
C PHE A 117 -4.14 -9.60 10.79
N SER A 118 -4.95 -8.57 11.03
CA SER A 118 -6.39 -8.75 11.23
C SER A 118 -7.25 -7.75 10.47
N VAL A 119 -8.49 -8.14 10.22
CA VAL A 119 -9.47 -7.34 9.49
C VAL A 119 -10.67 -7.07 10.40
N ILE A 120 -11.04 -5.80 10.53
CA ILE A 120 -12.21 -5.35 11.27
C ILE A 120 -13.36 -5.22 10.27
N ASP A 121 -14.31 -6.14 10.36
CA ASP A 121 -15.53 -6.14 9.54
C ASP A 121 -16.56 -5.17 10.14
N ARG A 122 -16.64 -3.95 9.57
CA ARG A 122 -17.57 -2.91 10.05
C ARG A 122 -19.05 -3.23 9.84
N SER A 123 -19.40 -4.23 9.02
CA SER A 123 -20.80 -4.66 8.88
C SER A 123 -21.37 -5.20 10.21
N ARG A 124 -20.49 -5.62 11.12
CA ARG A 124 -20.81 -6.14 12.45
C ARG A 124 -20.86 -5.04 13.53
N GLU A 125 -20.58 -3.79 13.17
CA GLU A 125 -20.57 -2.65 14.10
C GLU A 125 -21.98 -2.43 14.68
N PRO A 126 -22.18 -2.54 16.01
CA PRO A 126 -23.48 -2.32 16.63
C PRO A 126 -24.04 -0.93 16.31
N GLU A 127 -25.35 -0.87 16.04
CA GLU A 127 -26.02 0.36 15.60
C GLU A 127 -25.93 1.50 16.63
N GLU A 128 -25.77 1.16 17.91
CA GLU A 128 -25.58 2.08 19.03
C GLU A 128 -24.30 2.92 18.91
N PHE A 129 -23.24 2.37 18.30
CA PHE A 129 -21.95 3.06 18.11
C PHE A 129 -21.87 3.88 16.82
N LYS A 130 -22.81 3.69 15.87
CA LYS A 130 -22.82 4.42 14.60
C LYS A 130 -23.23 5.89 14.74
N LYS A 131 -23.89 6.26 15.85
CA LYS A 131 -24.47 7.59 16.05
C LYS A 131 -23.56 8.58 16.78
N GLU A 132 -22.51 8.11 17.46
CA GLU A 132 -21.64 8.95 18.29
C GLU A 132 -20.17 8.80 17.88
N GLU A 133 -19.54 9.93 17.51
CA GLU A 133 -18.20 9.95 16.92
C GLU A 133 -17.14 9.58 17.97
N GLY A 134 -16.60 8.36 17.87
CA GLY A 134 -15.56 7.84 18.75
C GLY A 134 -16.04 6.76 19.74
N ALA A 135 -17.34 6.53 19.87
CA ALA A 135 -17.89 5.45 20.69
C ALA A 135 -17.55 4.05 20.13
N SER A 136 -17.24 3.96 18.84
CA SER A 136 -16.86 2.72 18.16
C SER A 136 -15.45 2.22 18.46
N MET A 137 -14.56 3.03 19.07
CA MET A 137 -13.14 2.68 19.17
C MET A 137 -12.86 1.45 20.05
N PRO A 138 -13.44 1.33 21.27
CA PRO A 138 -13.25 0.14 22.09
C PRO A 138 -13.75 -1.13 21.39
N TRP A 139 -14.88 -1.03 20.67
CA TRP A 139 -15.41 -2.12 19.86
C TRP A 139 -14.45 -2.53 18.74
N LYS A 140 -13.94 -1.56 17.96
CA LYS A 140 -12.97 -1.80 16.87
C LYS A 140 -11.72 -2.55 17.37
N VAL A 141 -11.16 -2.11 18.50
CA VAL A 141 -9.98 -2.74 19.11
C VAL A 141 -10.31 -4.16 19.55
N SER A 142 -11.45 -4.37 20.22
CA SER A 142 -11.91 -5.70 20.63
C SER A 142 -12.09 -6.63 19.42
N GLU A 143 -12.63 -6.14 18.31
CA GLU A 143 -12.82 -6.91 17.08
C GLU A 143 -11.49 -7.25 16.41
N ALA A 144 -10.57 -6.29 16.28
CA ALA A 144 -9.23 -6.52 15.74
C ALA A 144 -8.49 -7.60 16.53
N ILE A 145 -8.60 -7.57 17.85
CA ILE A 145 -7.93 -8.52 18.76
C ILE A 145 -8.59 -9.90 18.70
N ARG A 146 -9.93 -9.94 18.64
CA ARG A 146 -10.68 -11.19 18.45
C ARG A 146 -10.27 -11.87 17.14
N ALA A 147 -10.22 -11.10 16.05
CA ALA A 147 -9.78 -11.59 14.74
C ALA A 147 -8.30 -12.00 14.74
N ALA A 148 -7.47 -11.40 15.59
CA ALA A 148 -6.06 -11.70 15.80
C ALA A 148 -5.81 -12.82 16.84
N GLY A 149 -6.83 -13.58 17.25
CA GLY A 149 -6.67 -14.71 18.18
C GLY A 149 -6.32 -14.30 19.61
N GLY A 150 -6.70 -13.09 20.04
CA GLY A 150 -6.48 -12.60 21.41
C GLY A 150 -5.19 -11.79 21.61
N SER A 151 -4.44 -11.52 20.54
CA SER A 151 -3.23 -10.70 20.57
C SER A 151 -3.44 -9.37 19.84
N VAL A 152 -2.62 -8.35 20.15
CA VAL A 152 -2.65 -7.08 19.41
C VAL A 152 -2.01 -7.32 18.03
N PRO A 153 -2.75 -7.13 16.93
CA PRO A 153 -2.20 -7.27 15.58
C PRO A 153 -1.17 -6.17 15.30
N LYS A 154 -0.08 -6.52 14.60
CA LYS A 154 0.93 -5.54 14.16
C LYS A 154 0.37 -4.62 13.10
N VAL A 155 -0.47 -5.17 12.22
CA VAL A 155 -1.17 -4.45 11.16
C VAL A 155 -2.63 -4.88 11.17
N PHE A 156 -3.55 -3.94 11.08
CA PHE A 156 -4.96 -4.24 10.93
C PHE A 156 -5.64 -3.26 10.01
N TYR A 157 -6.74 -3.72 9.42
CA TYR A 157 -7.44 -3.05 8.34
C TYR A 157 -8.93 -2.96 8.67
N GLU A 158 -9.55 -1.80 8.46
CA GLU A 158 -11.00 -1.62 8.57
C GLU A 158 -11.66 -1.66 7.20
N THR A 159 -12.57 -2.61 6.97
CA THR A 159 -13.39 -2.59 5.76
C THR A 159 -14.38 -1.42 5.79
N GLY A 160 -14.40 -0.64 4.73
CA GLY A 160 -15.19 0.57 4.59
C GLY A 160 -16.67 0.27 4.58
N ALA A 161 -17.43 1.11 5.27
CA ALA A 161 -18.86 1.24 4.99
C ALA A 161 -19.05 2.06 3.70
N VAL A 162 -20.21 1.95 3.04
CA VAL A 162 -20.52 2.73 1.83
C VAL A 162 -20.15 4.21 2.01
N GLY A 163 -19.24 4.71 1.17
CA GLY A 163 -18.76 6.09 1.19
C GLY A 163 -17.65 6.41 2.19
N LYS A 164 -17.01 5.41 2.81
CA LYS A 164 -15.81 5.59 3.66
C LYS A 164 -14.60 4.94 2.99
N GLU A 165 -13.49 5.66 3.03
CA GLU A 165 -12.19 5.18 2.58
C GLU A 165 -11.65 4.10 3.51
N ASP A 166 -11.09 3.06 2.90
CA ASP A 166 -10.45 1.93 3.54
C ASP A 166 -9.08 2.33 4.08
N VAL A 167 -8.88 2.14 5.40
CA VAL A 167 -7.64 2.50 6.07
C VAL A 167 -7.06 1.31 6.83
N ALA A 168 -5.76 1.10 6.64
CA ALA A 168 -4.97 0.21 7.45
C ALA A 168 -4.20 1.01 8.50
N VAL A 169 -3.84 0.34 9.59
CA VAL A 169 -2.98 0.87 10.64
C VAL A 169 -1.88 -0.13 10.92
N ILE A 170 -0.64 0.36 10.95
CA ILE A 170 0.49 -0.37 11.52
C ILE A 170 0.84 0.24 12.88
N VAL A 171 1.04 -0.61 13.88
CA VAL A 171 1.33 -0.21 15.26
C VAL A 171 2.68 -0.74 15.75
N GLY A 172 3.21 -0.16 16.82
CA GLY A 172 4.51 -0.54 17.36
C GLY A 172 4.85 0.16 18.66
N LYS A 173 6.07 -0.08 19.12
CA LYS A 173 6.55 0.43 20.42
C LYS A 173 7.16 1.81 20.31
N ASP A 174 7.74 2.09 19.15
CA ASP A 174 8.50 3.31 18.87
C ASP A 174 8.06 3.91 17.51
N PRO A 175 7.91 5.25 17.40
CA PRO A 175 7.46 5.87 16.16
C PRO A 175 8.46 5.69 15.02
N ILE A 176 9.76 5.57 15.30
CA ILE A 176 10.78 5.36 14.27
C ILE A 176 10.60 3.95 13.68
N GLU A 177 10.43 2.92 14.53
CA GLU A 177 10.14 1.55 14.08
C GLU A 177 8.86 1.48 13.23
N VAL A 178 7.80 2.18 13.66
CA VAL A 178 6.53 2.23 12.92
C VAL A 178 6.73 2.86 11.54
N VAL A 179 7.46 3.97 11.45
CA VAL A 179 7.77 4.62 10.17
C VAL A 179 8.69 3.75 9.30
N ASP A 180 9.67 3.08 9.88
CA ASP A 180 10.56 2.15 9.16
C ASP A 180 9.77 1.06 8.43
N GLU A 181 8.83 0.44 9.13
CA GLU A 181 8.02 -0.63 8.55
C GLU A 181 6.96 -0.09 7.59
N ALA A 182 6.35 1.06 7.87
CA ALA A 182 5.40 1.71 6.96
C ALA A 182 6.08 2.09 5.63
N CYS A 183 7.31 2.61 5.69
CA CYS A 183 8.10 2.91 4.50
C CYS A 183 8.52 1.67 3.75
N ARG A 184 8.95 0.61 4.44
CA ARG A 184 9.27 -0.67 3.79
C ARG A 184 8.06 -1.26 3.09
N ILE A 185 6.88 -1.19 3.70
CA ILE A 185 5.60 -1.58 3.07
C ILE A 185 5.39 -0.79 1.78
N ALA A 186 5.51 0.54 1.84
CA ALA A 186 5.35 1.39 0.68
C ALA A 186 6.36 1.06 -0.42
N GLU A 187 7.65 0.94 -0.11
CA GLU A 187 8.71 0.60 -1.06
C GLU A 187 8.47 -0.74 -1.76
N LEU A 188 8.15 -1.80 -1.00
CA LEU A 188 7.92 -3.13 -1.55
C LEU A 188 6.63 -3.23 -2.36
N TYR A 189 5.58 -2.54 -1.95
CA TYR A 189 4.31 -2.56 -2.66
C TYR A 189 4.33 -1.67 -3.91
N VAL A 190 4.87 -0.46 -3.81
CA VAL A 190 4.94 0.50 -4.92
C VAL A 190 5.89 0.00 -6.01
N SER A 191 7.03 -0.60 -5.66
CA SER A 191 7.93 -1.23 -6.64
C SER A 191 7.27 -2.40 -7.38
N ARG A 192 6.27 -3.05 -6.79
CA ARG A 192 5.44 -4.06 -7.44
C ARG A 192 4.41 -3.44 -8.38
N GLU A 193 3.78 -2.32 -8.00
CA GLU A 193 2.85 -1.58 -8.87
C GLU A 193 3.56 -0.92 -10.07
N GLU A 194 4.82 -0.51 -9.94
CA GLU A 194 5.62 -0.04 -11.09
C GLU A 194 5.87 -1.14 -12.14
N LYS A 195 5.60 -2.42 -11.81
CA LYS A 195 5.55 -3.52 -12.79
C LYS A 195 4.23 -3.59 -13.57
N ILE A 196 3.36 -2.59 -13.51
CA ILE A 196 2.19 -2.53 -14.41
C ILE A 196 2.66 -1.98 -15.77
N GLY A 197 2.80 -2.89 -16.74
CA GLY A 197 3.31 -2.60 -18.08
C GLY A 197 3.75 -3.85 -18.81
N LYS A 198 4.89 -3.78 -19.52
CA LYS A 198 5.49 -4.96 -20.18
C LYS A 198 5.77 -6.06 -19.14
N ILE A 199 5.41 -7.29 -19.47
CA ILE A 199 5.70 -8.48 -18.66
C ILE A 199 7.23 -8.54 -18.44
N ASP A 200 7.68 -8.73 -17.21
CA ASP A 200 9.12 -8.86 -16.93
C ASP A 200 9.70 -10.14 -17.57
N PRO A 201 11.00 -10.17 -17.91
CA PRO A 201 11.61 -11.31 -18.58
C PRO A 201 11.39 -12.64 -17.85
N ASP A 202 11.50 -12.66 -16.52
CA ASP A 202 11.33 -13.87 -15.71
C ASP A 202 9.89 -14.43 -15.83
N THR A 203 8.90 -13.54 -15.82
CA THR A 203 7.49 -13.89 -16.00
C THR A 203 7.22 -14.38 -17.42
N PHE A 204 7.82 -13.74 -18.44
CA PHE A 204 7.72 -14.18 -19.84
C PHE A 204 8.33 -15.58 -20.03
N GLU A 205 9.52 -15.84 -19.49
CA GLU A 205 10.19 -17.14 -19.59
C GLU A 205 9.43 -18.24 -18.86
N SER A 206 8.95 -17.97 -17.64
CA SER A 206 8.31 -18.97 -16.79
C SER A 206 6.90 -19.36 -17.26
N ILE A 207 6.16 -18.44 -17.88
CA ILE A 207 4.76 -18.66 -18.28
C ILE A 207 4.64 -18.92 -19.78
N VAL A 208 5.22 -18.05 -20.62
CA VAL A 208 5.02 -18.07 -22.07
C VAL A 208 5.96 -19.07 -22.74
N LEU A 209 7.28 -18.96 -22.50
CA LEU A 209 8.25 -19.82 -23.18
C LEU A 209 8.13 -21.31 -22.79
N ARG A 210 7.58 -21.62 -21.61
CA ARG A 210 7.32 -23.02 -21.20
C ARG A 210 6.12 -23.65 -21.90
N ARG A 211 5.30 -22.87 -22.61
CA ARG A 211 4.05 -23.31 -23.25
C ARG A 211 4.06 -23.14 -24.76
N LEU A 212 5.25 -23.08 -25.37
CA LEU A 212 5.38 -23.05 -26.81
C LEU A 212 4.89 -24.36 -27.44
N GLY A 213 4.47 -24.26 -28.70
CA GLY A 213 4.11 -25.42 -29.51
C GLY A 213 5.33 -26.28 -29.89
N LYS A 214 5.11 -27.23 -30.81
CA LYS A 214 6.17 -28.09 -31.32
C LYS A 214 7.28 -27.26 -31.98
N TRP A 215 8.53 -27.50 -31.56
CA TRP A 215 9.71 -26.87 -32.17
C TRP A 215 9.85 -27.22 -33.67
N ASN A 216 10.34 -26.25 -34.45
CA ASN A 216 10.60 -26.41 -35.87
C ASN A 216 11.87 -25.64 -36.27
N ASP A 217 12.81 -26.32 -36.90
CA ASP A 217 14.12 -25.76 -37.28
C ASP A 217 14.04 -24.68 -38.36
N ARG A 218 12.85 -24.51 -38.98
CA ARG A 218 12.57 -23.38 -39.88
C ARG A 218 12.34 -22.05 -39.14
N ILE A 219 12.17 -22.06 -37.82
CA ILE A 219 12.02 -20.83 -37.04
C ILE A 219 13.42 -20.26 -36.79
N LEU A 220 13.79 -19.22 -37.54
CA LEU A 220 15.11 -18.58 -37.47
C LEU A 220 15.21 -17.60 -36.29
N VAL A 221 14.11 -16.89 -36.00
CA VAL A 221 13.99 -16.01 -34.83
C VAL A 221 12.80 -16.50 -34.00
N PRO A 222 13.04 -17.23 -32.90
CA PRO A 222 11.98 -17.72 -32.02
C PRO A 222 11.52 -16.62 -31.05
N PRO A 223 10.36 -16.81 -30.39
CA PRO A 223 9.90 -15.90 -29.34
C PRO A 223 10.94 -15.75 -28.22
N LYS A 224 11.29 -14.51 -27.90
CA LYS A 224 12.21 -14.15 -26.81
C LYS A 224 11.79 -12.81 -26.21
N SER A 225 12.15 -12.56 -24.95
CA SER A 225 11.91 -11.25 -24.34
C SER A 225 12.65 -10.16 -25.12
N GLY A 226 11.95 -9.06 -25.43
CA GLY A 226 12.50 -7.93 -26.19
C GLY A 226 12.62 -8.16 -27.70
N VAL A 227 12.03 -9.24 -28.23
CA VAL A 227 11.94 -9.48 -29.67
C VAL A 227 10.50 -9.26 -30.13
N ASP A 228 10.30 -8.30 -31.02
CA ASP A 228 8.98 -7.83 -31.47
C ASP A 228 8.51 -8.50 -32.79
N GLY A 229 9.17 -9.58 -33.21
CA GLY A 229 8.78 -10.32 -34.42
C GLY A 229 9.46 -11.68 -34.58
N ALA A 230 8.92 -12.50 -35.48
CA ALA A 230 9.42 -13.83 -35.81
C ALA A 230 9.88 -13.91 -37.27
N ILE A 231 10.96 -14.65 -37.52
CA ILE A 231 11.47 -14.94 -38.86
C ILE A 231 11.37 -16.44 -39.10
N ILE A 232 10.73 -16.84 -40.20
CA ILE A 232 10.49 -18.24 -40.57
C ILE A 232 11.07 -18.50 -41.96
N ASP A 233 11.90 -19.53 -42.10
CA ASP A 233 12.41 -20.00 -43.39
C ASP A 233 11.31 -20.72 -44.18
N LEU A 234 11.07 -20.23 -45.40
CA LEU A 234 10.13 -20.84 -46.35
C LEU A 234 10.83 -21.77 -47.35
N GLY A 235 12.17 -21.82 -47.33
CA GLY A 235 13.00 -22.50 -48.31
C GLY A 235 13.26 -21.66 -49.56
N GLY A 236 14.24 -22.08 -50.37
CA GLY A 236 14.58 -21.40 -51.62
C GLY A 236 15.14 -19.98 -51.43
N GLY A 237 15.77 -19.71 -50.28
CA GLY A 237 16.34 -18.40 -49.95
C GLY A 237 15.30 -17.34 -49.56
N LYS A 238 14.08 -17.73 -49.21
CA LYS A 238 12.99 -16.83 -48.81
C LYS A 238 12.64 -17.00 -47.34
N VAL A 239 12.31 -15.90 -46.68
CA VAL A 239 11.82 -15.89 -45.29
C VAL A 239 10.48 -15.17 -45.19
N LEU A 240 9.69 -15.55 -44.19
CA LEU A 240 8.51 -14.81 -43.72
C LEU A 240 8.88 -14.07 -42.43
N ALA A 241 8.69 -12.76 -42.42
CA ALA A 241 8.73 -11.95 -41.21
C ALA A 241 7.30 -11.73 -40.70
N ILE A 242 7.09 -11.93 -39.41
CA ILE A 242 5.81 -11.71 -38.73
C ILE A 242 6.08 -10.75 -37.57
N ALA A 243 5.35 -9.65 -37.51
CA ALA A 243 5.30 -8.75 -36.36
C ALA A 243 3.83 -8.48 -36.05
N GLU A 244 3.50 -8.29 -34.78
CA GLU A 244 2.14 -8.02 -34.33
C GLU A 244 2.17 -6.99 -33.22
N ASP A 245 1.43 -5.89 -33.38
CA ASP A 245 1.22 -4.87 -32.37
C ASP A 245 -0.28 -4.59 -32.21
N PRO A 246 -0.94 -5.18 -31.20
CA PRO A 246 -2.34 -4.93 -30.95
C PRO A 246 -2.53 -3.48 -30.48
N ILE A 247 -3.42 -2.75 -31.15
CA ILE A 247 -3.76 -1.37 -30.78
C ILE A 247 -5.25 -1.23 -30.48
N PHE A 248 -5.57 -0.37 -29.52
CA PHE A 248 -6.94 -0.04 -29.15
C PHE A 248 -7.28 1.38 -29.62
N SER A 249 -8.54 1.59 -30.01
CA SER A 249 -9.01 2.94 -30.35
C SER A 249 -9.19 3.78 -29.09
N ILE A 250 -8.93 5.08 -29.22
CA ILE A 250 -9.13 6.04 -28.13
C ILE A 250 -10.55 6.61 -28.24
N PRO A 251 -11.28 6.85 -27.13
CA PRO A 251 -12.59 7.48 -27.19
C PRO A 251 -12.58 8.77 -28.02
N LYS A 252 -13.54 8.89 -28.93
CA LYS A 252 -13.70 10.03 -29.87
C LYS A 252 -12.60 10.15 -30.94
N GLN A 253 -11.72 9.17 -31.09
CA GLN A 253 -10.76 9.14 -32.19
C GLN A 253 -11.47 8.93 -33.53
N PRO A 254 -11.17 9.75 -34.56
CA PRO A 254 -11.71 9.53 -35.90
C PRO A 254 -11.24 8.17 -36.47
N PRO A 255 -12.12 7.39 -37.13
CA PRO A 255 -11.75 6.09 -37.70
C PRO A 255 -10.60 6.15 -38.71
N GLU A 256 -10.53 7.22 -39.51
CA GLU A 256 -9.44 7.43 -40.48
C GLU A 256 -8.07 7.57 -39.79
N MET A 257 -8.04 8.29 -38.65
CA MET A 257 -6.83 8.46 -37.85
C MET A 257 -6.44 7.14 -37.16
N PHE A 258 -7.42 6.39 -36.66
CA PHE A 258 -7.16 5.06 -36.09
C PHE A 258 -6.55 4.13 -37.14
N GLY A 259 -7.13 4.07 -38.35
CA GLY A 259 -6.59 3.28 -39.46
C GLY A 259 -5.18 3.71 -39.88
N TRP A 260 -4.91 5.03 -39.90
CA TRP A 260 -3.57 5.53 -40.15
C TRP A 260 -2.57 5.05 -39.09
N TYR A 261 -2.91 5.12 -37.80
CA TYR A 261 -2.06 4.57 -36.74
C TYR A 261 -1.90 3.06 -36.83
N THR A 262 -2.95 2.30 -37.17
CA THR A 262 -2.86 0.84 -37.35
C THR A 262 -1.76 0.46 -38.34
N VAL A 263 -1.74 1.13 -39.50
CA VAL A 263 -0.77 0.82 -40.55
C VAL A 263 0.65 1.20 -40.13
N HIS A 264 0.84 2.34 -39.47
CA HIS A 264 2.17 2.85 -39.15
C HIS A 264 2.78 2.17 -37.91
N ILE A 265 1.96 1.84 -36.91
CA ILE A 265 2.41 1.09 -35.73
C ILE A 265 2.67 -0.36 -36.11
N GLY A 266 1.78 -1.02 -36.86
CA GLY A 266 2.00 -2.40 -37.29
C GLY A 266 3.18 -2.58 -38.27
N ALA A 267 3.72 -1.49 -38.82
CA ALA A 267 4.87 -1.50 -39.72
C ALA A 267 6.19 -1.03 -39.08
N SER A 268 6.16 -0.53 -37.83
CA SER A 268 7.35 -0.06 -37.10
C SER A 268 8.12 -1.22 -36.48
#